data_AF-A0A3B4AQ86-F1
#
_entry.id   AF-A0A3B4AQ86-F1
#
_cell.length_a   1.000
_cell.length_b   1.000
_cell.length_c   1.000
_cell.angle_alpha   90.00
_cell.angle_beta   90.00
_cell.angle_gamma   90.00
#
_symmetry.space_group_name_H-M   'P 1'
#
loop_
_entity.id
_entity.type
_entity.pdbx_description
1 polymer ?
#
loop_
_entity_poly.entity_id
_entity_poly.type
_entity_poly.pdbx_seq_one_letter_code
_entity_poly.pdbx_strand_id
1 'polypeptide(L)'
;MSGVVLGVVVVVVFFLALFLLHRYGDLRRQQRLVLVGTLLAWYLCFLIVFILPFDVSTTIYKQCLIDNVAASEPKVCEQPWSYIPDGVLPVFWRVVYWTSQFLTWLLLPFMQSYARSGAFSRTGKIKTALIENGIYYGTYLLVFVSLLVYVVIHLKWKFTFRELQTVCITAANTWGLFLLVLLLGYGLVEIPRSYWLSSNPAYLLNKTYFKVAKMATEKAAAEEDLADVMDEVSSVNQSVSSSSPLRKHVDTILSKVKTRVIRCVQRSTRVQVQWPILLNRAFHLEDVSKSKASAVRYFMHSFDSDRPRGWIQKLLCTPSVEWYWECVLKQFFFKLLAVLLCLLSVTVVWSECTFFSTKPVLSLLAVFVQTAEIYYNYICIEMVCFVGILFLCVCVYSTVFSIRFFNYYYLVPHHQTDSYSLQFSGMLFCRLTPPLCLNFLGLIHMDSTVSHLNRIQTSYTSIMGSLSLLSFISHGFYIYYPMLILLLCFATYYNLGSRCLNLLGFHQYITDDEITSDLVDEGKDLIRRGKLNIPQLFHYSNLFCHFRTSPGGYRSISHSRVNIFDDS
;
A
#
# COMPACT_ATOMS: atom_id res chain seq x y z
N MET A 1 4.02 15.23 31.03
CA MET A 1 4.71 14.19 30.23
C MET A 1 3.97 13.83 28.94
N SER A 2 2.64 13.78 28.93
CA SER A 2 1.81 13.45 27.75
C SER A 2 2.12 14.21 26.45
N GLY A 3 2.24 15.54 26.47
CA GLY A 3 2.53 16.31 25.25
C GLY A 3 3.87 15.96 24.60
N VAL A 4 4.84 15.49 25.38
CA VAL A 4 6.14 15.01 24.89
C VAL A 4 5.97 13.66 24.17
N VAL A 5 5.17 12.75 24.72
CA VAL A 5 4.89 11.45 24.08
C VAL A 5 4.22 11.65 22.72
N LEU A 6 3.19 12.51 22.67
CA LEU A 6 2.53 12.87 21.40
C LEU A 6 3.51 13.51 20.41
N GLY A 7 4.35 14.44 20.87
CA GLY A 7 5.36 15.09 20.05
C GLY A 7 6.38 14.10 19.47
N VAL A 8 6.86 13.16 20.28
CA VAL A 8 7.79 12.09 19.84
C VAL A 8 7.14 11.22 18.78
N VAL A 9 5.90 10.77 18.99
CA VAL A 9 5.17 9.94 18.01
C VAL A 9 5.01 10.68 16.67
N VAL A 10 4.58 11.94 16.71
CA VAL A 10 4.45 12.80 15.53
C VAL A 10 5.77 12.90 14.76
N VAL A 11 6.88 13.15 15.44
CA VAL A 11 8.21 13.29 14.82
C VAL A 11 8.70 11.95 14.23
N VAL A 12 8.60 10.85 14.98
CA VAL A 12 9.04 9.53 14.53
C VAL A 12 8.26 9.08 13.30
N VAL A 13 6.93 9.27 13.31
CA VAL A 13 6.07 8.91 12.17
C VAL A 13 6.36 9.77 10.94
N PHE A 14 6.70 11.05 11.12
CA PHE A 14 7.12 11.91 10.01
C PHE A 14 8.39 11.39 9.34
N PHE A 15 9.42 11.05 10.12
CA PHE A 15 10.66 10.50 9.58
C PHE A 15 10.46 9.12 8.95
N LEU A 16 9.57 8.28 9.50
CA LEU A 16 9.18 7.02 8.88
C LEU A 16 8.53 7.24 7.50
N ALA A 17 7.56 8.16 7.40
CA ALA A 17 6.91 8.49 6.13
C ALA A 17 7.92 9.04 5.12
N LEU A 18 8.83 9.90 5.55
CA LEU A 18 9.89 10.47 4.71
C LEU A 18 10.88 9.41 4.23
N PHE A 19 11.30 8.49 5.11
CA PHE A 19 12.18 7.38 4.77
C PHE A 19 11.53 6.46 3.72
N LEU A 20 10.26 6.11 3.91
CA LEU A 20 9.52 5.31 2.93
C LEU A 20 9.37 6.06 1.60
N LEU A 21 9.05 7.35 1.63
CA LEU A 21 8.92 8.16 0.43
C LEU A 21 10.24 8.22 -0.33
N HIS A 22 11.36 8.39 0.38
CA HIS A 22 12.69 8.32 -0.21
C HIS A 22 12.95 6.93 -0.82
N ARG A 23 12.59 5.84 -0.14
CA ARG A 23 12.84 4.48 -0.64
C ARG A 23 12.08 4.16 -1.94
N TYR A 24 10.85 4.64 -2.08
CA TYR A 24 9.98 4.31 -3.22
C TYR A 24 9.97 5.38 -4.32
N GLY A 25 9.96 6.67 -3.95
CA GLY A 25 9.90 7.81 -4.87
C GLY A 25 11.26 8.42 -5.21
N ASP A 26 11.34 9.10 -6.35
CA ASP A 26 12.53 9.89 -6.74
C ASP A 26 12.34 11.36 -6.35
N LEU A 27 12.98 11.77 -5.25
CA LEU A 27 12.88 13.14 -4.71
C LEU A 27 13.40 14.22 -5.65
N ARG A 28 14.28 13.89 -6.60
CA ARG A 28 14.91 14.87 -7.50
C ARG A 28 14.14 15.03 -8.80
N ARG A 29 13.60 13.94 -9.34
CA ARG A 29 12.90 13.93 -10.62
C ARG A 29 11.41 14.28 -10.52
N GLN A 30 10.78 13.95 -9.40
CA GLN A 30 9.34 14.18 -9.24
C GLN A 30 9.01 15.63 -8.87
N GLN A 31 7.84 16.08 -9.29
CA GLN A 31 7.35 17.42 -8.95
C GLN A 31 7.15 17.53 -7.42
N ARG A 32 7.65 18.62 -6.83
CA ARG A 32 7.62 18.83 -5.37
C ARG A 32 6.22 18.69 -4.77
N LEU A 33 5.20 19.19 -5.46
CA LEU A 33 3.82 19.14 -4.98
C LEU A 33 3.27 17.71 -4.89
N VAL A 34 3.72 16.81 -5.78
CA VAL A 34 3.39 15.39 -5.76
C VAL A 34 4.03 14.69 -4.57
N LEU A 35 5.29 15.00 -4.31
CA LEU A 35 6.04 14.47 -3.17
C LEU A 35 5.43 14.93 -1.85
N VAL A 36 5.12 16.23 -1.73
CA VAL A 36 4.50 16.80 -0.52
C VAL A 36 3.10 16.23 -0.29
N GLY A 37 2.26 16.14 -1.33
CA GLY A 37 0.93 15.57 -1.22
C GLY A 37 0.97 14.09 -0.79
N THR A 38 1.91 13.31 -1.34
CA THR A 38 2.08 11.91 -0.93
C THR A 38 2.62 11.79 0.48
N LEU A 39 3.65 12.58 0.83
CA LEU A 39 4.24 12.59 2.17
C LEU A 39 3.19 12.86 3.23
N LEU A 40 2.37 13.90 3.00
CA LEU A 40 1.29 14.28 3.90
C LEU A 40 0.24 13.18 4.01
N ALA A 41 -0.15 12.55 2.89
CA ALA A 41 -1.09 11.42 2.91
C ALA A 41 -0.57 10.24 3.74
N TRP A 42 0.65 9.79 3.48
CA TRP A 42 1.27 8.67 4.19
C TRP A 42 1.47 8.98 5.67
N TYR A 43 1.93 10.18 5.97
CA TYR A 43 2.11 10.66 7.33
C TYR A 43 0.82 10.59 8.14
N LEU A 44 -0.28 11.15 7.62
CA LEU A 44 -1.59 11.11 8.29
C LEU A 44 -2.08 9.68 8.52
N CYS A 45 -1.83 8.76 7.58
CA CYS A 45 -2.26 7.37 7.71
C CYS A 45 -1.37 6.56 8.67
N PHE A 46 -0.07 6.83 8.77
CA PHE A 46 0.77 6.16 9.76
C PHE A 46 0.54 6.69 11.18
N LEU A 47 0.11 7.95 11.33
CA LEU A 47 -0.22 8.52 12.63
C LEU A 47 -1.36 7.77 13.31
N ILE A 48 -2.38 7.32 12.56
CA ILE A 48 -3.57 6.69 13.15
C ILE A 48 -3.26 5.40 13.91
N VAL A 49 -2.22 4.67 13.50
CA VAL A 49 -1.79 3.40 14.14
C VAL A 49 -1.38 3.64 15.60
N PHE A 50 -0.83 4.82 15.90
CA PHE A 50 -0.39 5.19 17.25
C PHE A 50 -1.43 6.01 18.02
N ILE A 51 -2.11 6.94 17.34
CA ILE A 51 -3.03 7.85 18.03
C ILE A 51 -4.37 7.19 18.38
N LEU A 52 -4.84 6.23 17.57
CA LEU A 52 -6.09 5.53 17.88
C LEU A 52 -6.01 4.72 19.19
N PRO A 53 -4.94 3.92 19.46
CA PRO A 53 -4.72 3.32 20.78
C PRO A 53 -4.74 4.32 21.94
N PHE A 54 -4.12 5.50 21.78
CA PHE A 54 -4.12 6.54 22.82
C PHE A 54 -5.51 7.16 23.05
N ASP A 55 -6.31 7.32 21.99
CA ASP A 55 -7.70 7.79 22.10
C ASP A 55 -8.56 6.74 22.84
N VAL A 56 -8.37 5.46 22.53
CA VAL A 56 -9.07 4.35 23.23
C VAL A 56 -8.71 4.33 24.72
N SER A 57 -7.42 4.33 25.08
CA SER A 57 -7.02 4.28 26.50
C SER A 57 -7.44 5.54 27.27
N THR A 58 -7.36 6.72 26.64
CA THR A 58 -7.86 7.99 27.22
C THR A 58 -9.38 7.95 27.41
N THR A 59 -10.13 7.37 26.46
CA THR A 59 -11.59 7.24 26.55
C THR A 59 -11.98 6.29 27.68
N ILE A 60 -11.32 5.14 27.81
CA ILE A 60 -11.57 4.18 28.91
C ILE A 60 -11.24 4.81 30.27
N TYR A 61 -10.13 5.54 30.38
CA TYR A 61 -9.79 6.28 31.59
C TYR A 61 -10.87 7.31 31.98
N LYS A 62 -11.38 8.07 31.01
CA LYS A 62 -12.47 9.02 31.26
C LYS A 62 -13.78 8.35 31.66
N GLN A 63 -14.10 7.21 31.04
CA GLN A 63 -15.27 6.42 31.44
C GLN A 63 -15.14 5.97 32.91
N CYS A 64 -13.97 5.49 33.32
CA CYS A 64 -13.70 5.14 34.71
C CYS A 64 -13.97 6.30 35.69
N LEU A 65 -13.54 7.52 35.34
CA LEU A 65 -13.81 8.72 36.16
C LEU A 65 -15.30 9.02 36.28
N ILE A 66 -16.06 8.87 35.18
CA ILE A 66 -17.52 9.07 35.18
C ILE A 66 -18.22 8.01 36.03
N ASP A 67 -17.84 6.75 35.86
CA ASP A 67 -18.43 5.63 36.59
C ASP A 67 -18.18 5.76 38.10
N ASN A 68 -17.00 6.27 38.48
CA ASN A 68 -16.67 6.55 39.88
C ASN A 68 -17.52 7.65 40.52
N VAL A 69 -17.91 8.67 39.77
CA VAL A 69 -18.80 9.72 40.27
C VAL A 69 -20.19 9.15 40.56
N ALA A 70 -20.62 8.16 39.80
CA ALA A 70 -21.91 7.49 39.97
C ALA A 70 -21.87 6.29 40.94
N ALA A 71 -20.69 5.79 41.30
CA ALA A 71 -20.52 4.59 42.11
C ALA A 71 -20.65 4.87 43.62
N SER A 72 -21.26 3.94 44.36
CA SER A 72 -21.30 3.97 45.83
C SER A 72 -19.93 3.70 46.46
N GLU A 73 -19.08 2.94 45.79
CA GLU A 73 -17.68 2.69 46.17
C GLU A 73 -16.75 3.12 45.04
N PRO A 74 -16.07 4.27 45.16
CA PRO A 74 -15.19 4.79 44.12
C PRO A 74 -13.92 3.96 44.02
N LYS A 75 -13.55 3.59 42.79
CA LYS A 75 -12.31 2.87 42.48
C LYS A 75 -11.20 3.87 42.13
N VAL A 76 -9.93 3.50 42.27
CA VAL A 76 -8.83 4.39 41.85
C VAL A 76 -8.64 4.26 40.32
N CYS A 77 -8.97 5.32 39.57
CA CYS A 77 -8.61 5.39 38.14
C CYS A 77 -7.21 5.98 38.02
N GLU A 78 -6.21 5.15 37.74
CA GLU A 78 -4.86 5.65 37.45
C GLU A 78 -4.80 6.26 36.06
N GLN A 79 -4.12 7.40 35.92
CA GLN A 79 -3.98 8.07 34.64
C GLN A 79 -3.01 7.28 33.74
N PRO A 80 -3.38 6.97 32.48
CA PRO A 80 -2.45 6.29 31.58
C PRO A 80 -1.26 7.18 31.25
N TRP A 81 -0.08 6.57 31.08
CA TRP A 81 1.16 7.27 30.73
C TRP A 81 1.06 8.07 29.42
N SER A 82 0.19 7.62 28.51
CA SER A 82 -0.11 8.24 27.22
C SER A 82 -1.27 9.25 27.25
N TYR A 83 -1.92 9.47 28.40
CA TYR A 83 -3.14 10.28 28.53
C TYR A 83 -3.01 11.63 27.82
N ILE A 84 -3.87 11.95 26.86
CA ILE A 84 -3.83 13.24 26.16
C ILE A 84 -4.82 14.23 26.81
N PRO A 85 -4.42 15.49 27.09
CA PRO A 85 -5.31 16.49 27.67
C PRO A 85 -6.59 16.74 26.87
N ASP A 86 -7.64 17.12 27.58
CA ASP A 86 -8.94 17.42 26.99
C ASP A 86 -8.85 18.52 25.92
N GLY A 87 -9.62 18.36 24.85
CA GLY A 87 -9.63 19.26 23.70
C GLY A 87 -8.56 18.99 22.64
N VAL A 88 -7.40 18.41 23.00
CA VAL A 88 -6.33 18.15 22.02
C VAL A 88 -6.72 17.06 21.02
N LEU A 89 -7.23 15.92 21.48
CA LEU A 89 -7.64 14.80 20.62
C LEU A 89 -8.76 15.19 19.62
N PRO A 90 -9.85 15.87 20.02
CA PRO A 90 -10.86 16.34 19.07
C PRO A 90 -10.32 17.30 18.00
N VAL A 91 -9.41 18.22 18.37
CA VAL A 91 -8.76 19.12 17.40
C VAL A 91 -7.85 18.34 16.47
N PHE A 92 -7.04 17.43 17.01
CA PHE A 92 -6.15 16.57 16.24
C PHE A 92 -6.93 15.75 15.20
N TRP A 93 -7.99 15.04 15.61
CA TRP A 93 -8.80 14.24 14.71
C TRP A 93 -9.52 15.08 13.67
N ARG A 94 -9.97 16.29 14.02
CA ARG A 94 -10.54 17.24 13.05
C ARG A 94 -9.53 17.62 11.97
N VAL A 95 -8.30 17.94 12.36
CA VAL A 95 -7.22 18.25 11.41
C VAL A 95 -6.92 17.03 10.53
N VAL A 96 -6.71 15.85 11.13
CA VAL A 96 -6.40 14.63 10.39
C VAL A 96 -7.52 14.27 9.40
N TYR A 97 -8.78 14.33 9.84
CA TYR A 97 -9.94 13.99 9.02
C TYR A 97 -10.07 14.94 7.82
N TRP A 98 -10.23 16.24 8.06
CA TRP A 98 -10.48 17.20 6.98
C TRP A 98 -9.29 17.32 6.03
N THR A 99 -8.06 17.21 6.55
CA THR A 99 -6.87 17.14 5.69
C THR A 99 -6.93 15.89 4.82
N SER A 100 -7.24 14.71 5.38
CA SER A 100 -7.37 13.47 4.60
C SER A 100 -8.48 13.54 3.55
N GLN A 101 -9.62 14.16 3.87
CA GLN A 101 -10.71 14.36 2.89
C GLN A 101 -10.29 15.31 1.76
N PHE A 102 -9.63 16.42 2.08
CA PHE A 102 -9.08 17.34 1.09
C PHE A 102 -8.05 16.67 0.17
N LEU A 103 -7.15 15.86 0.74
CA LEU A 103 -6.17 15.12 -0.05
C LEU A 103 -6.84 14.09 -0.96
N THR A 104 -7.82 13.35 -0.43
CA THR A 104 -8.50 12.26 -1.15
C THR A 104 -9.36 12.74 -2.31
N TRP A 105 -10.14 13.81 -2.09
CA TRP A 105 -11.18 14.24 -3.03
C TRP A 105 -10.76 15.44 -3.89
N LEU A 106 -9.75 16.22 -3.48
CA LEU A 106 -9.34 17.39 -4.25
C LEU A 106 -7.89 17.32 -4.71
N LEU A 107 -6.94 17.29 -3.77
CA LEU A 107 -5.53 17.50 -4.12
C LEU A 107 -4.96 16.35 -4.96
N LEU A 108 -5.04 15.10 -4.48
CA LEU A 108 -4.40 13.96 -5.15
C LEU A 108 -5.06 13.60 -6.50
N PRO A 109 -6.40 13.58 -6.64
CA PRO A 109 -7.05 13.38 -7.94
C PRO A 109 -6.70 14.46 -8.97
N PHE A 110 -6.67 15.73 -8.53
CA PHE A 110 -6.23 16.83 -9.39
C PHE A 110 -4.78 16.63 -9.84
N MET A 111 -3.88 16.26 -8.92
CA MET A 111 -2.46 16.05 -9.26
C MET A 111 -2.26 14.85 -10.20
N GLN A 112 -3.10 13.83 -10.09
CA GLN A 112 -3.10 12.69 -11.00
C GLN A 112 -3.49 13.10 -12.43
N SER A 113 -4.61 13.83 -12.59
CA SER A 113 -5.00 14.37 -13.90
C SER A 113 -3.98 15.38 -14.43
N TYR A 114 -3.41 16.22 -13.56
CA TYR A 114 -2.37 17.17 -13.94
C TYR A 114 -1.12 16.46 -14.47
N ALA A 115 -0.67 15.40 -13.80
CA ALA A 115 0.48 14.60 -14.22
C ALA A 115 0.22 13.83 -15.53
N ARG A 116 -1.02 13.38 -15.76
CA ARG A 116 -1.45 12.67 -16.97
C ARG A 116 -1.70 13.60 -18.16
N SER A 117 -2.01 14.87 -17.92
CA SER A 117 -2.35 15.82 -18.98
C SER A 117 -1.22 16.01 -20.00
N GLY A 118 -1.54 15.82 -21.28
CA GLY A 118 -0.63 16.01 -22.41
C GLY A 118 -0.47 17.47 -22.86
N ALA A 119 -1.02 18.43 -22.12
CA ALA A 119 -0.98 19.84 -22.48
C ALA A 119 0.41 20.45 -22.27
N PHE A 120 0.82 21.35 -23.17
CA PHE A 120 2.17 21.92 -23.19
C PHE A 120 2.38 23.07 -22.20
N SER A 121 1.34 23.84 -21.92
CA SER A 121 1.39 24.97 -20.98
C SER A 121 0.91 24.55 -19.59
N ARG A 122 1.46 25.18 -18.53
CA ARG A 122 1.00 24.96 -17.15
C ARG A 122 -0.50 25.24 -17.01
N THR A 123 -0.98 26.29 -17.68
CA THR A 123 -2.39 26.67 -17.73
C THR A 123 -3.24 25.63 -18.46
N GLY A 124 -2.74 25.08 -19.57
CA GLY A 124 -3.40 23.99 -20.29
C GLY A 124 -3.52 22.73 -19.43
N LYS A 125 -2.46 22.37 -18.71
CA LYS A 125 -2.47 21.22 -17.79
C LYS A 125 -3.47 21.39 -16.65
N ILE A 126 -3.51 22.57 -16.03
CA ILE A 126 -4.49 22.90 -14.98
C ILE A 126 -5.91 22.84 -15.54
N LYS A 127 -6.16 23.46 -16.70
CA LYS A 127 -7.47 23.46 -17.35
C LYS A 127 -7.95 22.05 -17.66
N THR A 128 -7.10 21.23 -18.28
CA THR A 128 -7.43 19.82 -18.57
C THR A 128 -7.71 19.05 -17.29
N ALA A 129 -6.87 19.21 -16.25
CA ALA A 129 -7.08 18.52 -14.98
C ALA A 129 -8.38 18.94 -14.28
N LEU A 130 -8.73 20.23 -14.32
CA LEU A 130 -10.00 20.73 -13.79
C LEU A 130 -11.20 20.19 -14.56
N ILE A 131 -11.12 20.13 -15.89
CA ILE A 131 -12.22 19.60 -16.72
C ILE A 131 -12.43 18.10 -16.44
N GLU A 132 -11.35 17.30 -16.43
CA GLU A 132 -11.45 15.86 -16.16
C GLU A 132 -12.05 15.57 -14.79
N ASN A 133 -11.56 16.25 -13.73
CA ASN A 133 -12.10 16.09 -12.39
C ASN A 133 -13.52 16.67 -12.29
N GLY A 134 -13.81 17.78 -12.97
CA GLY A 134 -15.13 18.40 -13.00
C GLY A 134 -16.19 17.50 -13.64
N ILE A 135 -15.86 16.77 -14.71
CA ILE A 135 -16.74 15.76 -15.30
C ILE A 135 -17.00 14.64 -14.30
N TYR A 136 -15.95 14.08 -13.70
CA TYR A 136 -16.07 12.98 -12.74
C TYR A 136 -16.93 13.39 -11.54
N TYR A 137 -16.57 14.47 -10.83
CA TYR A 137 -17.34 14.94 -9.67
C TYR A 137 -18.72 15.49 -10.04
N GLY A 138 -18.89 16.07 -11.22
CA GLY A 138 -20.20 16.47 -11.73
C GLY A 138 -21.16 15.29 -11.87
N THR A 139 -20.67 14.15 -12.38
CA THR A 139 -21.50 12.93 -12.46
C THR A 139 -21.86 12.38 -11.07
N TYR A 140 -20.93 12.33 -10.12
CA TYR A 140 -21.24 11.92 -8.74
C TYR A 140 -22.24 12.86 -8.06
N LEU A 141 -22.10 14.17 -8.28
CA LEU A 141 -23.01 15.16 -7.71
C LEU A 141 -24.43 14.97 -8.25
N LEU A 142 -24.58 14.68 -9.55
CA LEU A 142 -25.90 14.40 -10.14
C LEU A 142 -26.54 13.15 -9.52
N VAL A 143 -25.79 12.05 -9.40
CA VAL A 143 -26.26 10.81 -8.75
C VAL A 143 -26.60 11.03 -7.29
N PHE A 144 -25.79 11.80 -6.57
CA PHE A 144 -26.04 12.13 -5.17
C PHE A 144 -27.32 12.96 -5.00
N VAL A 145 -27.52 13.98 -5.84
CA VAL A 145 -28.71 14.83 -5.81
C VAL A 145 -29.96 14.04 -6.17
N SER A 146 -29.92 13.13 -7.16
CA SER A 146 -31.07 12.31 -7.52
C SER A 146 -31.48 11.34 -6.41
N LEU A 147 -30.50 10.69 -5.75
CA LEU A 147 -30.76 9.85 -4.58
C LEU A 147 -31.30 10.65 -3.39
N LEU A 148 -30.78 11.86 -3.19
CA LEU A 148 -31.22 12.75 -2.12
C LEU A 148 -32.67 13.21 -2.35
N VAL A 149 -33.04 13.57 -3.57
CA VAL A 149 -34.43 13.87 -3.94
C VAL A 149 -35.35 12.67 -3.71
N TYR A 150 -34.93 11.47 -4.11
CA TYR A 150 -35.68 10.23 -3.86
C TYR A 150 -35.95 10.02 -2.37
N VAL A 151 -34.91 10.15 -1.53
CA VAL A 151 -35.00 9.98 -0.07
C VAL A 151 -35.95 10.99 0.54
N VAL A 152 -35.91 12.24 0.10
CA VAL A 152 -36.76 13.32 0.65
C VAL A 152 -38.22 13.09 0.34
N ILE A 153 -38.52 12.69 -0.90
CA ILE A 153 -39.89 12.42 -1.36
C ILE A 153 -40.47 11.20 -0.65
N HIS A 154 -39.71 10.09 -0.57
CA HIS A 154 -40.22 8.83 -0.03
C HIS A 154 -40.13 8.72 1.50
N LEU A 155 -39.11 9.27 2.15
CA LEU A 155 -38.91 9.17 3.60
C LEU A 155 -39.42 10.39 4.38
N LYS A 156 -39.95 11.43 3.71
CA LYS A 156 -40.44 12.67 4.34
C LYS A 156 -39.43 13.29 5.33
N TRP A 157 -38.15 13.18 5.01
CA TRP A 157 -37.07 13.64 5.88
C TRP A 157 -36.96 15.16 5.84
N LYS A 158 -36.88 15.81 7.01
CA LYS A 158 -36.61 17.25 7.12
C LYS A 158 -35.11 17.49 7.04
N PHE A 159 -34.68 18.51 6.29
CA PHE A 159 -33.26 18.86 6.18
C PHE A 159 -32.81 19.89 7.20
N THR A 160 -31.79 19.53 7.96
CA THR A 160 -30.89 20.47 8.63
C THR A 160 -29.50 20.42 7.98
N PHE A 161 -28.78 21.54 7.91
CA PHE A 161 -27.40 21.57 7.37
C PHE A 161 -26.46 20.55 8.05
N ARG A 162 -26.63 20.33 9.36
CA ARG A 162 -25.86 19.32 10.12
C ARG A 162 -26.17 17.88 9.67
N GLU A 163 -27.42 17.60 9.36
CA GLU A 163 -27.84 16.27 8.87
C GLU A 163 -27.29 16.05 7.46
N LEU A 164 -27.35 17.06 6.58
CA LEU A 164 -26.76 17.00 5.25
C LEU A 164 -25.24 16.75 5.31
N GLN A 165 -24.52 17.48 6.16
CA GLN A 165 -23.09 17.27 6.38
C GLN A 165 -22.82 15.82 6.78
N THR A 166 -23.64 15.26 7.67
CA THR A 166 -23.41 13.90 8.15
C THR A 166 -23.76 12.84 7.11
N VAL A 167 -24.78 13.07 6.28
CA VAL A 167 -25.08 12.22 5.11
C VAL A 167 -23.89 12.21 4.14
N CYS A 168 -23.28 13.37 3.86
CA CYS A 168 -22.10 13.45 3.00
C CYS A 168 -20.90 12.68 3.58
N ILE A 169 -20.64 12.81 4.88
CA ILE A 169 -19.58 12.07 5.57
C ILE A 169 -19.84 10.55 5.50
N THR A 170 -21.08 10.14 5.77
CA THR A 170 -21.49 8.73 5.73
C THR A 170 -21.33 8.14 4.32
N ALA A 171 -21.81 8.85 3.30
CA ALA A 171 -21.68 8.42 1.90
C ALA A 171 -20.21 8.33 1.43
N ALA A 172 -19.34 9.26 1.87
CA ALA A 172 -17.91 9.17 1.58
C ALA A 172 -17.26 7.96 2.25
N ASN A 173 -17.68 7.62 3.48
CA ASN A 173 -17.15 6.49 4.24
C ASN A 173 -17.68 5.14 3.73
N THR A 174 -18.93 5.03 3.26
CA THR A 174 -19.52 3.74 2.79
C THR A 174 -18.78 3.16 1.58
N TRP A 175 -18.33 4.00 0.64
CA TRP A 175 -17.49 3.54 -0.48
C TRP A 175 -16.14 2.99 0.02
N GLY A 176 -15.49 3.69 0.94
CA GLY A 176 -14.26 3.22 1.56
C GLY A 176 -14.45 1.92 2.35
N LEU A 177 -15.60 1.75 2.98
CA LEU A 177 -15.97 0.58 3.77
C LEU A 177 -16.23 -0.65 2.89
N PHE A 178 -16.89 -0.48 1.74
CA PHE A 178 -17.00 -1.55 0.74
C PHE A 178 -15.62 -2.00 0.25
N LEU A 179 -14.75 -1.04 -0.08
CA LEU A 179 -13.39 -1.34 -0.50
C LEU A 179 -12.59 -2.02 0.64
N LEU A 180 -12.80 -1.59 1.89
CA LEU A 180 -12.19 -2.21 3.06
C LEU A 180 -12.55 -3.69 3.16
N VAL A 181 -13.82 -4.08 2.97
CA VAL A 181 -14.24 -5.50 2.99
C VAL A 181 -13.45 -6.33 1.99
N LEU A 182 -13.37 -5.86 0.74
CA LEU A 182 -12.69 -6.58 -0.33
C LEU A 182 -11.21 -6.78 -0.03
N LEU A 183 -10.54 -5.71 0.40
CA LEU A 183 -9.11 -5.73 0.70
C LEU A 183 -8.78 -6.53 1.96
N LEU A 184 -9.61 -6.39 3.00
CA LEU A 184 -9.42 -7.08 4.27
C LEU A 184 -9.66 -8.59 4.11
N GLY A 185 -10.74 -9.00 3.42
CA GLY A 185 -11.05 -10.41 3.18
C GLY A 185 -9.95 -11.16 2.43
N TYR A 186 -9.31 -10.52 1.45
CA TYR A 186 -8.14 -11.09 0.76
C TYR A 186 -6.88 -11.07 1.65
N GLY A 187 -6.60 -9.93 2.30
CA GLY A 187 -5.39 -9.74 3.10
C GLY A 187 -5.30 -10.62 4.34
N LEU A 188 -6.44 -10.98 4.95
CA LEU A 188 -6.49 -11.90 6.09
C LEU A 188 -5.97 -13.30 5.72
N VAL A 189 -6.22 -13.76 4.50
CA VAL A 189 -5.79 -15.09 4.04
C VAL A 189 -4.42 -15.06 3.37
N GLU A 190 -4.19 -14.11 2.47
CA GLU A 190 -3.01 -14.11 1.63
C GLU A 190 -1.74 -13.69 2.39
N ILE A 191 -1.83 -12.82 3.40
CA ILE A 191 -0.66 -12.39 4.16
C ILE A 191 -0.03 -13.53 4.96
N PRO A 192 -0.76 -14.27 5.83
CA PRO A 192 -0.18 -15.44 6.51
C PRO A 192 0.33 -16.50 5.53
N ARG A 193 -0.42 -16.78 4.45
CA ARG A 193 -0.03 -17.73 3.40
C ARG A 193 1.29 -17.33 2.73
N SER A 194 1.43 -16.06 2.35
CA SER A 194 2.62 -15.53 1.68
C SER A 194 3.87 -15.67 2.55
N TYR A 195 3.77 -15.36 3.85
CA TYR A 195 4.87 -15.56 4.81
C TYR A 195 5.17 -17.05 5.04
N TRP A 196 4.14 -17.89 5.11
CA TRP A 196 4.32 -19.34 5.23
C TRP A 196 5.05 -19.93 4.02
N LEU A 197 4.64 -19.56 2.81
CA LEU A 197 5.29 -20.00 1.57
C LEU A 197 6.70 -19.43 1.43
N SER A 198 6.94 -18.20 1.90
CA SER A 198 8.27 -17.58 1.92
C SER A 198 9.25 -18.29 2.87
N SER A 199 8.75 -19.07 3.83
CA SER A 199 9.59 -19.91 4.69
C SER A 199 10.19 -21.13 3.97
N ASN A 200 9.59 -21.56 2.86
CA ASN A 200 10.08 -22.69 2.07
C ASN A 200 11.05 -22.22 0.97
N PRO A 201 12.36 -22.51 1.09
CA PRO A 201 13.34 -22.04 0.12
C PRO A 201 13.14 -22.63 -1.28
N ALA A 202 12.63 -23.86 -1.40
CA ALA A 202 12.39 -24.49 -2.70
C ALA A 202 11.23 -23.81 -3.44
N TYR A 203 10.13 -23.53 -2.75
CA TYR A 203 9.01 -22.76 -3.32
C TYR A 203 9.47 -21.36 -3.73
N LEU A 204 10.22 -20.67 -2.86
CA LEU A 204 10.71 -19.32 -3.14
C LEU A 204 11.65 -19.28 -4.34
N LEU A 205 12.50 -20.29 -4.50
CA LEU A 205 13.38 -20.44 -5.66
C LEU A 205 12.59 -20.66 -6.95
N ASN A 206 11.63 -21.60 -6.98
CA ASN A 206 10.77 -21.83 -8.14
C ASN A 206 9.93 -20.59 -8.51
N LYS A 207 9.37 -19.90 -7.51
CA LYS A 207 8.67 -18.64 -7.72
C LYS A 207 9.59 -17.56 -8.30
N THR A 208 10.85 -17.55 -7.92
CA THR A 208 11.84 -16.61 -8.48
C THR A 208 12.19 -16.97 -9.92
N TYR A 209 12.36 -18.26 -10.26
CA TYR A 209 12.54 -18.71 -11.65
C TYR A 209 11.38 -18.27 -12.54
N PHE A 210 10.15 -18.53 -12.11
CA PHE A 210 8.95 -18.08 -12.82
C PHE A 210 8.94 -16.55 -13.05
N LYS A 211 9.29 -15.77 -12.01
CA LYS A 211 9.38 -14.30 -12.13
C LYS A 211 10.48 -13.85 -13.07
N VAL A 212 11.58 -14.60 -13.16
CA VAL A 212 12.69 -14.29 -14.08
C VAL A 212 12.23 -14.48 -15.53
N ALA A 213 11.55 -15.57 -15.85
CA ALA A 213 10.96 -15.78 -17.19
C ALA A 213 9.98 -14.65 -17.55
N LYS A 214 9.05 -14.32 -16.65
CA LYS A 214 8.09 -13.23 -16.87
C LYS A 214 8.77 -11.85 -17.02
N MET A 215 9.80 -11.57 -16.22
CA MET A 215 10.54 -10.31 -16.35
C MET A 215 11.35 -10.25 -17.64
N ALA A 216 11.84 -11.38 -18.15
CA ALA A 216 12.56 -11.43 -19.43
C ALA A 216 11.64 -11.07 -20.60
N THR A 217 10.42 -11.61 -20.62
CA THR A 217 9.43 -11.27 -21.65
C THR A 217 9.00 -9.81 -21.55
N GLU A 218 8.75 -9.30 -20.34
CA GLU A 218 8.46 -7.86 -20.12
C GLU A 218 9.63 -6.95 -20.54
N LYS A 219 10.88 -7.41 -20.37
CA LYS A 219 12.08 -6.69 -20.78
C LYS A 219 12.18 -6.60 -22.30
N ALA A 220 12.05 -7.72 -22.98
CA ALA A 220 12.11 -7.79 -24.44
C ALA A 220 11.02 -6.90 -25.05
N ALA A 221 9.78 -7.03 -24.58
CA ALA A 221 8.66 -6.20 -25.05
C ALA A 221 8.89 -4.69 -24.80
N ALA A 222 9.46 -4.31 -23.66
CA ALA A 222 9.74 -2.90 -23.37
C ALA A 222 10.91 -2.32 -24.19
N GLU A 223 11.83 -3.16 -24.65
CA GLU A 223 12.93 -2.77 -25.53
C GLU A 223 12.46 -2.62 -26.98
N GLU A 224 11.63 -3.55 -27.45
CA GLU A 224 10.95 -3.50 -28.75
C GLU A 224 10.03 -2.27 -28.84
N ASP A 225 9.13 -2.07 -27.86
CA ASP A 225 8.26 -0.89 -27.76
C ASP A 225 9.05 0.44 -27.84
N LEU A 226 10.28 0.46 -27.30
CA LEU A 226 11.13 1.63 -27.33
C LEU A 226 11.80 1.81 -28.69
N ALA A 227 12.26 0.73 -29.32
CA ALA A 227 12.85 0.76 -30.66
C ALA A 227 11.81 1.25 -31.68
N ASP A 228 10.61 0.66 -31.70
CA ASP A 228 9.52 1.03 -32.60
C ASP A 228 9.16 2.51 -32.50
N VAL A 229 9.01 3.03 -31.28
CA VAL A 229 8.70 4.45 -31.06
C VAL A 229 9.86 5.34 -31.48
N MET A 230 11.12 4.91 -31.30
CA MET A 230 12.28 5.67 -31.76
C MET A 230 12.37 5.71 -33.30
N ASP A 231 11.97 4.65 -33.98
CA ASP A 231 11.94 4.56 -35.44
C ASP A 231 10.78 5.36 -36.03
N GLU A 232 9.59 5.32 -35.43
CA GLU A 232 8.47 6.22 -35.74
C GLU A 232 8.88 7.70 -35.60
N VAL A 233 9.61 8.04 -34.53
CA VAL A 233 10.09 9.41 -34.31
C VAL A 233 11.11 9.83 -35.37
N SER A 234 12.04 8.93 -35.68
CA SER A 234 13.11 9.19 -36.65
C SER A 234 12.55 9.37 -38.06
N SER A 235 11.64 8.49 -38.48
CA SER A 235 10.97 8.58 -39.79
C SER A 235 10.15 9.86 -39.94
N VAL A 236 9.36 10.24 -38.92
CA VAL A 236 8.62 11.50 -38.91
C VAL A 236 9.56 12.71 -38.96
N ASN A 237 10.66 12.70 -38.22
CA ASN A 237 11.64 13.79 -38.24
C ASN A 237 12.37 13.92 -39.60
N GLN A 238 12.57 12.80 -40.31
CA GLN A 238 13.19 12.78 -41.64
C GLN A 238 12.23 13.10 -42.79
N SER A 239 10.92 12.88 -42.59
CA SER A 239 9.88 13.11 -43.62
C SER A 239 9.78 14.55 -44.14
N VAL A 240 10.27 15.53 -43.36
CA VAL A 240 10.19 16.96 -43.71
C VAL A 240 11.55 17.62 -43.51
N SER A 241 12.12 18.12 -44.61
CA SER A 241 13.37 18.90 -44.59
C SER A 241 13.28 20.07 -43.59
N SER A 242 14.39 20.35 -42.92
CA SER A 242 14.51 21.41 -41.90
C SER A 242 14.18 22.81 -42.42
N SER A 243 14.19 23.03 -43.73
CA SER A 243 13.85 24.30 -44.38
C SER A 243 12.36 24.46 -44.74
N SER A 244 11.55 23.41 -44.59
CA SER A 244 10.15 23.43 -45.01
C SER A 244 9.28 24.25 -44.03
N PRO A 245 8.31 25.05 -44.53
CA PRO A 245 7.33 25.73 -43.68
C PRO A 245 6.46 24.75 -42.87
N LEU A 246 6.35 23.49 -43.31
CA LEU A 246 5.61 22.43 -42.61
C LEU A 246 6.36 21.89 -41.37
N ARG A 247 7.66 22.20 -41.22
CA ARG A 247 8.49 21.73 -40.11
C ARG A 247 7.92 22.09 -38.73
N LYS A 248 7.26 23.25 -38.61
CA LYS A 248 6.58 23.68 -37.38
C LYS A 248 5.50 22.68 -36.90
N HIS A 249 4.80 22.01 -37.82
CA HIS A 249 3.80 21.00 -37.49
C HIS A 249 4.46 19.71 -37.03
N VAL A 250 5.56 19.31 -37.69
CA VAL A 250 6.38 18.15 -37.28
C VAL A 250 6.98 18.37 -35.90
N ASP A 251 7.54 19.54 -35.61
CA ASP A 251 8.09 19.86 -34.28
C ASP A 251 6.99 19.83 -33.19
N THR A 252 5.76 20.24 -33.53
CA THR A 252 4.61 20.12 -32.65
C THR A 252 4.23 18.64 -32.40
N ILE A 253 4.27 17.80 -33.44
CA ILE A 253 4.04 16.35 -33.31
C ILE A 253 5.14 15.71 -32.45
N LEU A 254 6.41 15.98 -32.74
CA LEU A 254 7.57 15.48 -31.98
C LEU A 254 7.48 15.90 -30.50
N SER A 255 6.98 17.10 -30.21
CA SER A 255 6.76 17.54 -28.84
C SER A 255 5.69 16.72 -28.09
N LYS A 256 4.67 16.18 -28.77
CA LYS A 256 3.70 15.23 -28.19
C LYS A 256 4.31 13.84 -28.04
N VAL A 257 5.01 13.36 -29.06
CA VAL A 257 5.64 12.04 -29.06
C VAL A 257 6.69 11.93 -27.95
N LYS A 258 7.35 13.05 -27.57
CA LYS A 258 8.23 13.13 -26.40
C LYS A 258 7.63 12.51 -25.13
N THR A 259 6.32 12.65 -24.89
CA THR A 259 5.68 12.05 -23.70
C THR A 259 5.58 10.52 -23.80
N ARG A 260 5.27 10.00 -25.00
CA ARG A 260 5.27 8.55 -25.29
C ARG A 260 6.69 7.99 -25.18
N VAL A 261 7.68 8.68 -25.78
CA VAL A 261 9.11 8.34 -25.68
C VAL A 261 9.57 8.31 -24.22
N ILE A 262 9.27 9.35 -23.43
CA ILE A 262 9.64 9.38 -22.00
C ILE A 262 9.06 8.17 -21.27
N ARG A 263 7.80 7.78 -21.56
CA ARG A 263 7.16 6.62 -20.94
C ARG A 263 7.83 5.30 -21.35
N CYS A 264 8.11 5.09 -22.64
CA CYS A 264 8.83 3.90 -23.12
C CYS A 264 10.24 3.83 -22.54
N VAL A 265 10.97 4.94 -22.52
CA VAL A 265 12.31 5.04 -21.90
C VAL A 265 12.23 4.72 -20.40
N GLN A 266 11.25 5.25 -19.68
CA GLN A 266 11.06 4.94 -18.26
C GLN A 266 10.74 3.46 -18.02
N ARG A 267 9.87 2.87 -18.86
CA ARG A 267 9.52 1.44 -18.79
C ARG A 267 10.74 0.55 -19.05
N SER A 268 11.47 0.80 -20.14
CA SER A 268 12.70 0.09 -20.49
C SER A 268 13.75 0.24 -19.39
N THR A 269 13.98 1.47 -18.88
CA THR A 269 14.91 1.72 -17.76
C THR A 269 14.50 0.98 -16.50
N ARG A 270 13.20 0.94 -16.17
CA ARG A 270 12.69 0.26 -14.97
C ARG A 270 12.99 -1.24 -15.05
N VAL A 271 12.63 -1.88 -16.17
CA VAL A 271 12.85 -3.32 -16.33
C VAL A 271 14.35 -3.64 -16.38
N GLN A 272 15.15 -2.80 -17.03
CA GLN A 272 16.62 -2.89 -17.04
C GLN A 272 17.24 -2.84 -15.63
N VAL A 273 16.67 -2.05 -14.71
CA VAL A 273 17.13 -1.99 -13.30
C VAL A 273 16.59 -3.17 -12.47
N GLN A 274 15.35 -3.59 -12.71
CA GLN A 274 14.73 -4.69 -11.97
C GLN A 274 15.35 -6.05 -12.32
N TRP A 275 15.76 -6.23 -13.58
CA TRP A 275 16.39 -7.44 -14.09
C TRP A 275 17.59 -7.93 -13.25
N PRO A 276 18.67 -7.13 -13.02
CA PRO A 276 19.81 -7.57 -12.21
C PRO A 276 19.44 -7.78 -10.73
N ILE A 277 18.49 -7.02 -10.18
CA ILE A 277 18.02 -7.21 -8.79
C ILE A 277 17.36 -8.58 -8.65
N LEU A 278 16.51 -8.94 -9.62
CA LEU A 278 15.81 -10.22 -9.63
C LEU A 278 16.78 -11.38 -9.87
N LEU A 279 17.75 -11.23 -10.77
CA LEU A 279 18.82 -12.22 -10.99
C LEU A 279 19.67 -12.43 -9.74
N ASN A 280 20.11 -11.36 -9.07
CA ASN A 280 20.86 -11.46 -7.82
C ASN A 280 20.07 -12.18 -6.72
N ARG A 281 18.76 -11.94 -6.64
CA ARG A 281 17.88 -12.67 -5.73
C ARG A 281 17.84 -14.16 -6.09
N ALA A 282 17.76 -14.50 -7.36
CA ALA A 282 17.76 -15.89 -7.81
C ALA A 282 19.07 -16.59 -7.50
N PHE A 283 20.21 -15.96 -7.79
CA PHE A 283 21.55 -16.47 -7.46
C PHE A 283 21.72 -16.70 -5.95
N HIS A 284 21.31 -15.74 -5.13
CA HIS A 284 21.34 -15.88 -3.68
C HIS A 284 20.50 -17.08 -3.20
N LEU A 285 19.32 -17.29 -3.76
CA LEU A 285 18.47 -18.43 -3.38
C LEU A 285 19.05 -19.78 -3.83
N GLU A 286 19.72 -19.83 -4.99
CA GLU A 286 20.48 -21.01 -5.40
C GLU A 286 21.64 -21.30 -4.45
N ASP A 287 22.36 -20.26 -4.00
CA ASP A 287 23.44 -20.37 -3.03
C ASP A 287 22.96 -20.89 -1.68
N VAL A 288 21.82 -20.40 -1.19
CA VAL A 288 21.15 -20.91 0.02
C VAL A 288 20.77 -22.39 -0.17
N SER A 289 20.23 -22.76 -1.33
CA SER A 289 19.83 -24.14 -1.64
C SER A 289 21.04 -25.09 -1.65
N LYS A 290 22.12 -24.72 -2.35
CA LYS A 290 23.37 -25.47 -2.40
C LYS A 290 24.05 -25.57 -1.04
N SER A 291 24.13 -24.46 -0.30
CA SER A 291 24.75 -24.41 1.03
C SER A 291 23.98 -25.24 2.06
N LYS A 292 22.66 -25.40 1.89
CA LYS A 292 21.83 -26.29 2.72
C LYS A 292 22.03 -27.77 2.37
N ALA A 293 22.33 -28.09 1.11
CA ALA A 293 22.62 -29.44 0.65
C ALA A 293 24.06 -29.90 0.98
N SER A 294 24.99 -28.95 1.16
CA SER A 294 26.38 -29.24 1.54
C SER A 294 26.48 -29.75 2.99
N ALA A 295 27.36 -30.72 3.22
CA ALA A 295 27.69 -31.21 4.55
C ALA A 295 28.49 -30.18 5.38
N VAL A 296 29.13 -29.22 4.71
CA VAL A 296 29.93 -28.17 5.35
C VAL A 296 29.03 -26.98 5.71
N ARG A 297 28.98 -26.59 6.99
CA ARG A 297 28.20 -25.44 7.50
C ARG A 297 28.88 -24.09 7.22
N TYR A 298 29.26 -23.90 5.97
CA TYR A 298 29.87 -22.69 5.45
C TYR A 298 28.98 -22.17 4.31
N PHE A 299 28.66 -20.88 4.33
CA PHE A 299 27.84 -20.29 3.27
C PHE A 299 28.67 -20.16 1.99
N MET A 300 28.34 -20.92 0.95
CA MET A 300 28.99 -20.85 -0.34
C MET A 300 28.35 -19.73 -1.16
N HIS A 301 29.06 -18.62 -1.33
CA HIS A 301 28.70 -17.62 -2.33
C HIS A 301 29.12 -18.11 -3.72
N SER A 302 28.21 -18.18 -4.68
CA SER A 302 28.58 -18.36 -6.10
C SER A 302 29.31 -17.12 -6.62
N PHE A 303 29.13 -15.95 -5.98
CA PHE A 303 29.73 -14.68 -6.36
C PHE A 303 30.18 -13.90 -5.13
N ASP A 304 31.47 -13.59 -5.02
CA ASP A 304 31.95 -12.64 -4.01
C ASP A 304 31.47 -11.24 -4.40
N SER A 305 30.47 -10.73 -3.68
CA SER A 305 30.16 -9.31 -3.76
C SER A 305 31.25 -8.58 -3.01
N ASP A 306 32.14 -7.92 -3.77
CA ASP A 306 33.19 -6.99 -3.32
C ASP A 306 32.62 -5.71 -2.67
N ARG A 307 31.53 -5.85 -1.89
CA ARG A 307 31.06 -4.77 -1.04
C ARG A 307 32.01 -4.69 0.16
N PRO A 308 32.59 -3.51 0.45
CA PRO A 308 33.40 -3.35 1.64
C PRO A 308 32.54 -3.59 2.88
N ARG A 309 32.60 -4.80 3.43
CA ARG A 309 31.95 -5.13 4.70
C ARG A 309 32.55 -4.21 5.76
N GLY A 310 31.71 -3.40 6.41
CA GLY A 310 32.14 -2.55 7.52
C GLY A 310 32.78 -3.40 8.63
N TRP A 311 33.67 -2.82 9.44
CA TRP A 311 34.40 -3.54 10.48
C TRP A 311 33.49 -4.32 11.44
N ILE A 312 32.35 -3.74 11.81
CA ILE A 312 31.31 -4.38 12.64
C ILE A 312 30.72 -5.63 11.95
N GLN A 313 30.53 -5.56 10.64
CA GLN A 313 29.99 -6.66 9.85
C GLN A 313 31.02 -7.78 9.64
N LYS A 314 32.31 -7.46 9.58
CA LYS A 314 33.40 -8.46 9.58
C LYS A 314 33.55 -9.16 10.93
N LEU A 315 33.29 -8.45 12.03
CA LEU A 315 33.41 -9.01 13.40
C LEU A 315 32.20 -9.89 13.77
N LEU A 316 30.98 -9.52 13.37
CA LEU A 316 29.75 -10.24 13.70
C LEU A 316 29.34 -11.30 12.66
N CYS A 317 29.65 -11.13 11.37
CA CYS A 317 29.29 -12.09 10.32
C CYS A 317 30.49 -12.99 9.96
N THR A 318 30.80 -13.95 10.83
CA THR A 318 31.60 -15.11 10.44
C THR A 318 30.78 -15.96 9.45
N PRO A 319 31.36 -16.56 8.39
CA PRO A 319 30.62 -17.31 7.37
C PRO A 319 29.77 -18.48 7.91
N SER A 320 30.10 -19.03 9.08
CA SER A 320 29.23 -19.99 9.79
C SER A 320 28.00 -19.33 10.40
N VAL A 321 28.12 -18.11 10.95
CA VAL A 321 26.99 -17.32 11.46
C VAL A 321 26.06 -16.92 10.31
N GLU A 322 26.63 -16.58 9.16
CA GLU A 322 25.89 -16.28 7.93
C GLU A 322 25.08 -17.49 7.44
N TRP A 323 25.67 -18.70 7.48
CA TRP A 323 24.95 -19.94 7.19
C TRP A 323 23.78 -20.18 8.17
N TYR A 324 23.99 -20.04 9.49
CA TYR A 324 22.91 -20.19 10.46
C TYR A 324 21.80 -19.14 10.28
N TRP A 325 22.16 -17.90 9.95
CA TRP A 325 21.21 -16.83 9.68
C TRP A 325 20.35 -17.13 8.43
N GLU A 326 20.97 -17.37 7.27
CA GLU A 326 20.26 -17.53 6.00
C GLU A 326 19.57 -18.89 5.84
N CYS A 327 20.21 -19.98 6.28
CA CYS A 327 19.70 -21.34 6.07
C CYS A 327 18.75 -21.82 7.16
N VAL A 328 18.83 -21.30 8.40
CA VAL A 328 18.06 -21.80 9.55
C VAL A 328 17.18 -20.71 10.17
N LEU A 329 17.80 -19.67 10.75
CA LEU A 329 17.08 -18.70 11.59
C LEU A 329 16.03 -17.91 10.80
N LYS A 330 16.37 -17.49 9.57
CA LYS A 330 15.45 -16.77 8.69
C LYS A 330 14.21 -17.61 8.35
N GLN A 331 14.38 -18.89 8.03
CA GLN A 331 13.26 -19.80 7.75
C GLN A 331 12.37 -19.98 8.98
N PHE A 332 12.98 -20.18 10.15
CA PHE A 332 12.26 -20.28 11.42
C PHE A 332 11.48 -19.00 11.75
N PHE A 333 12.12 -17.83 11.59
CA PHE A 333 11.48 -16.53 11.80
C PHE A 333 10.27 -16.33 10.89
N PHE A 334 10.39 -16.58 9.58
CA PHE A 334 9.26 -16.49 8.64
C PHE A 334 8.13 -17.46 9.00
N LYS A 335 8.45 -18.67 9.45
CA LYS A 335 7.45 -19.65 9.94
C LYS A 335 6.73 -19.17 11.19
N LEU A 336 7.48 -18.74 12.21
CA LEU A 336 6.91 -18.23 13.45
C LEU A 336 6.01 -17.02 13.17
N LEU A 337 6.49 -16.08 12.36
CA LEU A 337 5.73 -14.91 11.95
C LEU A 337 4.46 -15.29 11.17
N ALA A 338 4.53 -16.27 10.27
CA ALA A 338 3.35 -16.77 9.56
C ALA A 338 2.31 -17.37 10.50
N VAL A 339 2.73 -18.15 11.51
CA VAL A 339 1.84 -18.70 12.53
C VAL A 339 1.20 -17.58 13.34
N LEU A 340 1.98 -16.60 13.81
CA LEU A 340 1.44 -15.46 14.55
C LEU A 340 0.44 -14.64 13.73
N LEU A 341 0.74 -14.36 12.46
CA LEU A 341 -0.17 -13.67 11.55
C LEU A 341 -1.44 -14.49 11.27
N CYS A 342 -1.33 -15.81 11.18
CA CYS A 342 -2.49 -16.70 11.03
C CYS A 342 -3.40 -16.64 12.27
N LEU A 343 -2.81 -16.68 13.48
CA LEU A 343 -3.57 -16.54 14.74
C LEU A 343 -4.26 -15.17 14.83
N LEU A 344 -3.57 -14.09 14.46
CA LEU A 344 -4.18 -12.75 14.39
C LEU A 344 -5.29 -12.69 13.35
N SER A 345 -5.11 -13.31 12.18
CA SER A 345 -6.16 -13.38 11.16
C SER A 345 -7.41 -14.09 11.67
N VAL A 346 -7.25 -15.26 12.30
CA VAL A 346 -8.38 -16.01 12.88
C VAL A 346 -9.05 -15.17 13.98
N THR A 347 -8.27 -14.49 14.81
CA THR A 347 -8.79 -13.59 15.86
C THR A 347 -9.63 -12.47 15.27
N VAL A 348 -9.16 -11.83 14.20
CA VAL A 348 -9.91 -10.77 13.50
C VAL A 348 -11.16 -11.32 12.84
N VAL A 349 -11.07 -12.39 12.05
CA VAL A 349 -12.25 -13.00 11.40
C VAL A 349 -13.29 -13.41 12.43
N TRP A 350 -12.87 -14.00 13.54
CA TRP A 350 -13.78 -14.33 14.63
C TRP A 350 -14.44 -13.08 15.23
N SER A 351 -13.65 -12.04 15.52
CA SER A 351 -14.14 -10.78 16.06
C SER A 351 -15.13 -10.09 15.09
N GLU A 352 -14.87 -10.14 13.78
CA GLU A 352 -15.79 -9.65 12.74
C GLU A 352 -17.12 -10.40 12.75
N CYS A 353 -17.07 -11.73 12.85
CA CYS A 353 -18.27 -12.56 12.87
C CYS A 353 -19.05 -12.46 14.19
N THR A 354 -18.49 -11.85 15.24
CA THR A 354 -19.09 -11.90 16.59
C THR A 354 -19.33 -10.52 17.21
N PHE A 355 -18.85 -9.43 16.60
CA PHE A 355 -18.98 -8.10 17.21
C PHE A 355 -20.44 -7.64 17.41
N PHE A 356 -21.40 -8.19 16.66
CA PHE A 356 -22.82 -7.89 16.87
C PHE A 356 -23.38 -8.43 18.19
N SER A 357 -22.73 -9.45 18.79
CA SER A 357 -23.15 -10.04 20.05
C SER A 357 -22.52 -9.27 21.22
N THR A 358 -23.35 -8.50 21.92
CA THR A 358 -22.93 -7.66 23.05
C THR A 358 -23.11 -8.34 24.41
N LYS A 359 -23.98 -9.35 24.49
CA LYS A 359 -24.27 -10.12 25.70
C LYS A 359 -24.51 -11.59 25.33
N PRO A 360 -23.53 -12.50 25.52
CA PRO A 360 -22.15 -12.29 26.00
C PRO A 360 -21.24 -11.59 24.98
N VAL A 361 -20.14 -11.01 25.43
CA VAL A 361 -19.12 -10.43 24.54
C VAL A 361 -18.31 -11.57 23.90
N LEU A 362 -18.53 -11.80 22.62
CA LEU A 362 -17.92 -12.92 21.87
C LEU A 362 -16.70 -12.51 21.03
N SER A 363 -16.54 -11.22 20.74
CA SER A 363 -15.39 -10.69 20.01
C SER A 363 -14.12 -10.84 20.85
N LEU A 364 -13.14 -11.59 20.33
CA LEU A 364 -11.89 -11.86 21.05
C LEU A 364 -11.12 -10.58 21.37
N LEU A 365 -11.07 -9.62 20.42
CA LEU A 365 -10.41 -8.33 20.66
C LEU A 365 -11.13 -7.51 21.74
N ALA A 366 -12.46 -7.53 21.77
CA ALA A 366 -13.23 -6.87 22.82
C ALA A 366 -13.01 -7.54 24.19
N VAL A 367 -12.95 -8.88 24.25
CA VAL A 367 -12.65 -9.62 25.49
C VAL A 367 -11.29 -9.22 26.06
N PHE A 368 -10.25 -9.13 25.24
CA PHE A 368 -8.92 -8.70 25.72
C PHE A 368 -8.94 -7.27 26.26
N VAL A 369 -9.58 -6.33 25.56
CA VAL A 369 -9.67 -4.92 26.01
C VAL A 369 -10.49 -4.79 27.29
N GLN A 370 -11.66 -5.44 27.38
CA GLN A 370 -12.52 -5.40 28.57
C GLN A 370 -11.85 -6.09 29.78
N THR A 371 -11.12 -7.18 29.54
CA THR A 371 -10.34 -7.82 30.61
C THR A 371 -9.25 -6.89 31.12
N ALA A 372 -8.50 -6.24 30.22
CA ALA A 372 -7.47 -5.28 30.60
C ALA A 372 -8.04 -4.03 31.28
N GLU A 373 -9.26 -3.60 30.91
CA GLU A 373 -10.03 -2.54 31.57
C GLU A 373 -10.38 -2.90 33.02
N ILE A 374 -10.80 -4.15 33.28
CA ILE A 374 -11.09 -4.63 34.65
C ILE A 374 -9.85 -4.57 35.55
N TYR A 375 -8.67 -4.89 35.00
CA TYR A 375 -7.39 -4.84 35.72
C TYR A 375 -6.69 -3.48 35.66
N TYR A 376 -7.33 -2.44 35.10
CA TYR A 376 -6.74 -1.10 34.92
C TYR A 376 -5.39 -1.08 34.19
N ASN A 377 -5.14 -2.08 33.33
CA ASN A 377 -3.88 -2.21 32.62
C ASN A 377 -3.94 -1.48 31.26
N TYR A 378 -3.76 -0.16 31.31
CA TYR A 378 -3.80 0.69 30.11
C TYR A 378 -2.70 0.35 29.10
N ILE A 379 -1.54 -0.14 29.55
CA ILE A 379 -0.47 -0.59 28.64
C ILE A 379 -0.93 -1.79 27.83
N CYS A 380 -1.61 -2.76 28.46
CA CYS A 380 -2.17 -3.90 27.76
C CYS A 380 -3.24 -3.48 26.75
N ILE A 381 -4.15 -2.57 27.13
CA ILE A 381 -5.15 -1.99 26.21
C ILE A 381 -4.46 -1.38 24.99
N GLU A 382 -3.47 -0.52 25.21
CA GLU A 382 -2.73 0.14 24.13
C GLU A 382 -2.00 -0.84 23.23
N MET A 383 -1.35 -1.86 23.80
CA MET A 383 -0.63 -2.88 23.03
C MET A 383 -1.58 -3.75 22.20
N VAL A 384 -2.72 -4.18 22.76
CA VAL A 384 -3.76 -4.92 22.02
C VAL A 384 -4.31 -4.05 20.89
N CYS A 385 -4.60 -2.77 21.17
CA CYS A 385 -5.09 -1.84 20.15
C CYS A 385 -4.06 -1.56 19.06
N PHE A 386 -2.80 -1.34 19.44
CA PHE A 386 -1.70 -1.10 18.51
C PHE A 386 -1.46 -2.30 17.60
N VAL A 387 -1.37 -3.52 18.16
CA VAL A 387 -1.18 -4.74 17.37
C VAL A 387 -2.38 -5.00 16.46
N GLY A 388 -3.60 -4.81 16.96
CA GLY A 388 -4.84 -4.98 16.20
C GLY A 388 -4.91 -4.03 15.00
N ILE A 389 -4.79 -2.71 15.23
CA ILE A 389 -4.87 -1.71 14.16
C ILE A 389 -3.71 -1.85 13.17
N LEU A 390 -2.49 -2.14 13.64
CA LEU A 390 -1.33 -2.34 12.79
C LEU A 390 -1.53 -3.55 11.87
N PHE A 391 -2.04 -4.66 12.40
CA PHE A 391 -2.33 -5.85 11.60
C PHE A 391 -3.39 -5.57 10.53
N LEU A 392 -4.49 -4.89 10.87
CA LEU A 392 -5.51 -4.48 9.89
C LEU A 392 -4.92 -3.57 8.80
N CYS A 393 -4.09 -2.58 9.17
CA CYS A 393 -3.38 -1.74 8.21
C CYS A 393 -2.45 -2.56 7.30
N VAL A 394 -1.69 -3.52 7.84
CA VAL A 394 -0.82 -4.39 7.04
C VAL A 394 -1.62 -5.23 6.06
N CYS A 395 -2.74 -5.85 6.49
CA CYS A 395 -3.61 -6.63 5.63
C CYS A 395 -4.18 -5.78 4.49
N VAL A 396 -4.77 -4.63 4.81
CA VAL A 396 -5.43 -3.77 3.82
C VAL A 396 -4.41 -3.17 2.85
N TYR A 397 -3.36 -2.51 3.35
CA TYR A 397 -2.42 -1.79 2.49
C TYR A 397 -1.50 -2.72 1.70
N SER A 398 -1.11 -3.88 2.23
CA SER A 398 -0.32 -4.86 1.46
C SER A 398 -1.14 -5.47 0.33
N THR A 399 -2.43 -5.70 0.57
CA THR A 399 -3.37 -6.24 -0.44
C THR A 399 -3.54 -5.30 -1.62
N VAL A 400 -3.64 -3.99 -1.36
CA VAL A 400 -3.74 -2.96 -2.41
C VAL A 400 -2.65 -3.09 -3.46
N PHE A 401 -1.39 -3.24 -3.03
CA PHE A 401 -0.26 -3.33 -3.96
C PHE A 401 -0.04 -4.75 -4.50
N SER A 402 -0.80 -5.73 -4.01
CA SER A 402 -0.71 -7.13 -4.43
C SER A 402 -1.80 -7.49 -5.45
N ILE A 403 -2.98 -6.88 -5.39
CA ILE A 403 -4.09 -7.19 -6.31
C ILE A 403 -3.83 -6.64 -7.73
N ARG A 404 -3.84 -7.55 -8.71
CA ARG A 404 -3.55 -7.29 -10.13
C ARG A 404 -4.62 -6.57 -10.93
N PHE A 405 -5.84 -6.36 -10.40
CA PHE A 405 -6.87 -5.54 -11.06
C PHE A 405 -6.35 -4.13 -11.41
N PHE A 406 -5.30 -3.72 -10.69
CA PHE A 406 -4.58 -2.48 -10.81
C PHE A 406 -3.15 -2.66 -11.34
N ASN A 407 -2.83 -3.56 -12.29
CA ASN A 407 -1.46 -3.72 -12.86
C ASN A 407 -0.75 -2.42 -13.32
N TYR A 408 -1.47 -1.28 -13.35
CA TYR A 408 -0.93 0.08 -13.48
C TYR A 408 -0.26 0.65 -12.22
N TYR A 409 -0.47 0.09 -11.02
CA TYR A 409 -0.18 0.71 -9.73
C TYR A 409 0.61 -0.25 -8.83
N TYR A 410 1.92 -0.05 -8.72
CA TYR A 410 2.76 -0.83 -7.80
C TYR A 410 3.91 0.01 -7.28
N LEU A 411 4.27 -0.19 -6.01
CA LEU A 411 5.39 0.50 -5.36
C LEU A 411 6.69 -0.25 -5.65
N VAL A 412 7.57 0.36 -6.45
CA VAL A 412 8.89 -0.19 -6.76
C VAL A 412 9.94 0.47 -5.88
N PRO A 413 10.71 -0.31 -5.10
CA PRO A 413 11.82 0.23 -4.32
C PRO A 413 12.91 0.79 -5.26
N HIS A 414 13.87 1.52 -4.69
CA HIS A 414 15.00 2.13 -5.41
C HIS A 414 14.64 3.32 -6.30
N HIS A 415 13.60 4.07 -5.91
CA HIS A 415 13.18 5.31 -6.55
C HIS A 415 12.63 5.10 -7.99
N GLN A 416 12.01 3.95 -8.24
CA GLN A 416 11.47 3.58 -9.56
C GLN A 416 9.93 3.67 -9.62
N THR A 417 9.29 4.06 -8.52
CA THR A 417 7.85 4.29 -8.48
C THR A 417 7.53 5.57 -9.26
N ASP A 418 6.57 5.47 -10.17
CA ASP A 418 6.08 6.63 -10.92
C ASP A 418 5.23 7.55 -10.03
N SER A 419 5.12 8.82 -10.43
CA SER A 419 4.37 9.82 -9.68
C SER A 419 2.89 9.47 -9.51
N TYR A 420 2.31 8.74 -10.47
CA TYR A 420 0.89 8.40 -10.47
C TYR A 420 0.58 7.27 -9.49
N SER A 421 1.36 6.18 -9.51
CA SER A 421 1.30 5.10 -8.49
C SER A 421 1.50 5.62 -7.07
N LEU A 422 2.42 6.57 -6.92
CA LEU A 422 2.71 7.21 -5.63
C LEU A 422 1.50 8.01 -5.12
N GLN A 423 0.89 8.86 -5.95
CA GLN A 423 -0.31 9.60 -5.59
C GLN A 423 -1.52 8.70 -5.33
N PHE A 424 -1.66 7.63 -6.12
CA PHE A 424 -2.71 6.65 -5.95
C PHE A 424 -2.61 5.98 -4.58
N SER A 425 -1.40 5.58 -4.17
CA SER A 425 -1.18 5.03 -2.83
C SER A 425 -1.62 6.00 -1.73
N GLY A 426 -1.25 7.28 -1.84
CA GLY A 426 -1.65 8.31 -0.87
C GLY A 426 -3.16 8.52 -0.81
N MET A 427 -3.81 8.58 -1.97
CA MET A 427 -5.27 8.75 -2.06
C MET A 427 -5.98 7.58 -1.40
N LEU A 428 -5.50 6.36 -1.67
CA LEU A 428 -6.12 5.16 -1.16
C LEU A 428 -5.93 5.01 0.35
N PHE A 429 -4.73 5.31 0.86
CA PHE A 429 -4.48 5.30 2.30
C PHE A 429 -5.42 6.29 3.01
N CYS A 430 -5.50 7.54 2.55
CA CYS A 430 -6.39 8.53 3.14
C CYS A 430 -7.88 8.15 3.05
N ARG A 431 -8.29 7.46 1.97
CA ARG A 431 -9.66 6.98 1.77
C ARG A 431 -10.03 5.82 2.70
N LEU A 432 -9.09 4.90 2.95
CA LEU A 432 -9.33 3.68 3.73
C LEU A 432 -9.11 3.88 5.23
N THR A 433 -8.37 4.89 5.65
CA THR A 433 -8.13 5.21 7.06
C THR A 433 -9.43 5.37 7.86
N PRO A 434 -10.43 6.18 7.43
CA PRO A 434 -11.68 6.33 8.16
C PRO A 434 -12.47 5.03 8.42
N PRO A 435 -12.80 4.23 7.39
CA PRO A 435 -13.53 2.99 7.60
C PRO A 435 -12.71 1.96 8.38
N LEU A 436 -11.38 1.94 8.23
CA LEU A 436 -10.50 1.01 8.96
C LEU A 436 -10.54 1.28 10.47
N CYS A 437 -10.43 2.53 10.91
CA CYS A 437 -10.54 2.87 12.33
C CYS A 437 -11.95 2.61 12.88
N LEU A 438 -13.01 2.91 12.11
CA LEU A 438 -14.39 2.62 12.53
C LEU A 438 -14.63 1.11 12.68
N ASN A 439 -14.14 0.32 11.73
CA ASN A 439 -14.17 -1.14 11.80
C ASN A 439 -13.45 -1.65 13.05
N PHE A 440 -12.22 -1.18 13.29
CA PHE A 440 -11.46 -1.57 14.48
C PHE A 440 -12.17 -1.20 15.80
N LEU A 441 -12.72 0.01 15.91
CA LEU A 441 -13.48 0.44 17.10
C LEU A 441 -14.75 -0.40 17.33
N GLY A 442 -15.38 -0.87 16.24
CA GLY A 442 -16.48 -1.83 16.29
C GLY A 442 -16.05 -3.18 16.88
N LEU A 443 -14.90 -3.71 16.45
CA LEU A 443 -14.36 -4.99 16.92
C LEU A 443 -14.05 -5.01 18.42
N ILE A 444 -13.62 -3.89 18.99
CA ILE A 444 -13.30 -3.77 20.42
C ILE A 444 -14.49 -3.27 21.27
N HIS A 445 -15.69 -3.14 20.69
CA HIS A 445 -16.89 -2.62 21.38
C HIS A 445 -16.72 -1.23 22.00
N MET A 446 -15.92 -0.37 21.36
CA MET A 446 -15.80 1.06 21.72
C MET A 446 -16.77 1.94 20.90
N ASP A 447 -17.47 1.37 19.94
CA ASP A 447 -18.60 2.03 19.27
C ASP A 447 -19.89 1.83 20.08
N SER A 448 -20.51 2.94 20.51
CA SER A 448 -21.76 2.93 21.29
C SER A 448 -22.95 2.39 20.49
N THR A 449 -22.90 2.46 19.16
CA THR A 449 -23.99 1.97 18.30
C THR A 449 -24.08 0.45 18.26
N VAL A 450 -22.93 -0.21 18.39
CA VAL A 450 -22.80 -1.66 18.40
C VAL A 450 -23.01 -2.20 19.81
N SER A 451 -22.36 -1.58 20.80
CA SER A 451 -22.29 -2.12 22.16
C SER A 451 -23.59 -1.94 22.97
N HIS A 452 -24.48 -1.03 22.57
CA HIS A 452 -25.70 -0.64 23.32
C HIS A 452 -25.43 -0.31 24.81
N LEU A 453 -24.18 -0.05 25.17
CA LEU A 453 -23.73 0.31 26.51
C LEU A 453 -23.63 1.85 26.57
N ASN A 454 -23.99 2.43 27.73
CA ASN A 454 -23.85 3.86 28.01
C ASN A 454 -22.38 4.25 28.19
N ARG A 455 -21.57 4.05 27.15
CA ARG A 455 -20.16 4.42 27.10
C ARG A 455 -19.98 5.73 26.36
N ILE A 456 -19.05 6.55 26.83
CA ILE A 456 -18.60 7.72 26.08
C ILE A 456 -17.95 7.27 24.77
N GLN A 457 -18.23 8.00 23.70
CA GLN A 457 -17.61 7.74 22.40
C GLN A 457 -16.17 8.27 22.40
N THR A 458 -15.32 7.63 21.60
CA THR A 458 -13.95 8.12 21.36
C THR A 458 -13.97 9.49 20.68
N SER A 459 -12.89 10.25 20.85
CA SER A 459 -12.75 11.55 20.19
C SER A 459 -12.81 11.39 18.67
N TYR A 460 -12.24 10.30 18.15
CA TYR A 460 -12.31 9.91 16.76
C TYR A 460 -13.76 9.77 16.25
N THR A 461 -14.59 8.96 16.92
CA THR A 461 -15.99 8.71 16.52
C THR A 461 -16.81 9.99 16.51
N SER A 462 -16.52 10.93 17.43
CA SER A 462 -17.20 12.24 17.48
C SER A 462 -16.99 13.10 16.22
N ILE A 463 -15.86 12.94 15.52
CA ILE A 463 -15.52 13.69 14.31
C ILE A 463 -15.92 12.92 13.04
N MET A 464 -15.65 11.61 12.99
CA MET A 464 -15.99 10.78 11.82
C MET A 464 -17.49 10.56 11.65
N GLY A 465 -18.26 10.74 12.74
CA GLY A 465 -19.66 10.32 12.83
C GLY A 465 -19.77 8.81 13.01
N SER A 466 -20.71 8.36 13.84
CA SER A 466 -21.14 6.97 13.86
C SER A 466 -21.98 6.68 12.60
N LEU A 467 -21.89 5.46 12.07
CA LEU A 467 -22.66 5.01 10.87
C LEU A 467 -24.19 5.06 11.05
N SER A 468 -24.70 5.51 12.20
CA SER A 468 -26.08 5.42 12.67
C SER A 468 -27.08 6.41 12.06
N LEU A 469 -26.65 7.43 11.30
CA LEU A 469 -27.58 8.45 10.79
C LEU A 469 -28.41 7.99 9.58
N LEU A 470 -28.05 6.87 8.95
CA LEU A 470 -28.91 6.10 8.05
C LEU A 470 -29.16 4.72 8.65
N SER A 471 -30.07 4.63 9.64
CA SER A 471 -30.45 3.39 10.33
C SER A 471 -30.71 2.21 9.37
N PHE A 472 -31.27 2.50 8.19
CA PHE A 472 -31.47 1.53 7.10
C PHE A 472 -30.17 0.91 6.57
N ILE A 473 -29.13 1.72 6.35
CA ILE A 473 -27.82 1.25 5.87
C ILE A 473 -27.06 0.57 7.01
N SER A 474 -27.12 1.13 8.23
CA SER A 474 -26.44 0.59 9.41
C SER A 474 -26.87 -0.84 9.76
N HIS A 475 -28.17 -1.13 9.75
CA HIS A 475 -28.67 -2.47 10.08
C HIS A 475 -28.28 -3.53 9.05
N GLY A 476 -28.42 -3.22 7.75
CA GLY A 476 -27.96 -4.13 6.70
C GLY A 476 -26.46 -4.35 6.76
N PHE A 477 -25.71 -3.27 6.99
CA PHE A 477 -24.26 -3.32 7.07
C PHE A 477 -23.77 -4.26 8.19
N TYR A 478 -24.29 -4.16 9.42
CA TYR A 478 -23.86 -5.03 10.52
C TYR A 478 -24.15 -6.52 10.31
N ILE A 479 -25.18 -6.85 9.53
CA ILE A 479 -25.52 -8.24 9.20
C ILE A 479 -24.67 -8.75 8.03
N TYR A 480 -24.58 -7.98 6.94
CA TYR A 480 -23.95 -8.44 5.70
C TYR A 480 -22.42 -8.31 5.69
N TYR A 481 -21.86 -7.34 6.42
CA TYR A 481 -20.42 -7.09 6.42
C TYR A 481 -19.60 -8.30 6.91
N PRO A 482 -19.91 -8.93 8.06
CA PRO A 482 -19.18 -10.11 8.51
C PRO A 482 -19.34 -11.31 7.56
N MET A 483 -20.56 -11.52 7.04
CA MET A 483 -20.83 -12.61 6.10
C MET A 483 -20.00 -12.45 4.81
N LEU A 484 -19.89 -11.23 4.31
CA LEU A 484 -19.11 -10.93 3.11
C LEU A 484 -17.60 -11.14 3.35
N ILE A 485 -17.06 -10.71 4.49
CA ILE A 485 -15.66 -10.97 4.85
C ILE A 485 -15.39 -12.48 4.92
N LEU A 486 -16.25 -13.24 5.59
CA LEU A 486 -16.09 -14.69 5.72
C LEU A 486 -16.17 -15.39 4.36
N LEU A 487 -17.12 -14.99 3.51
CA LEU A 487 -17.24 -15.48 2.13
C LEU A 487 -15.96 -15.20 1.33
N LEU A 488 -15.42 -13.98 1.42
CA LEU A 488 -14.20 -13.59 0.70
C LEU A 488 -12.96 -14.31 1.22
N CYS A 489 -12.86 -14.53 2.54
CA CYS A 489 -11.79 -15.34 3.13
C CYS A 489 -11.86 -16.77 2.59
N PHE A 490 -13.05 -17.38 2.58
CA PHE A 490 -13.25 -18.71 2.01
C PHE A 490 -12.91 -18.77 0.52
N ALA A 491 -13.40 -17.80 -0.26
CA ALA A 491 -13.13 -17.71 -1.69
C ALA A 491 -11.63 -17.53 -2.01
N THR A 492 -10.92 -16.73 -1.21
CA THR A 492 -9.47 -16.53 -1.33
C THR A 492 -8.71 -17.78 -0.87
N TYR A 493 -9.18 -18.46 0.18
CA TYR A 493 -8.55 -19.69 0.66
C TYR A 493 -8.55 -20.80 -0.40
N TYR A 494 -9.68 -21.01 -1.07
CA TYR A 494 -9.81 -22.01 -2.14
C TYR A 494 -9.43 -21.49 -3.54
N ASN A 495 -8.88 -20.26 -3.63
CA ASN A 495 -8.55 -19.59 -4.89
C ASN A 495 -9.71 -19.58 -5.91
N LEU A 496 -10.96 -19.50 -5.44
CA LEU A 496 -12.17 -19.57 -6.28
C LEU A 496 -12.18 -18.47 -7.35
N GLY A 497 -11.70 -17.27 -7.03
CA GLY A 497 -11.62 -16.16 -7.98
C GLY A 497 -10.79 -16.51 -9.23
N SER A 498 -9.63 -17.14 -9.05
CA SER A 498 -8.79 -17.58 -10.18
C SER A 498 -9.48 -18.66 -11.02
N ARG A 499 -10.18 -19.60 -10.37
CA ARG A 499 -10.90 -20.69 -11.03
C ARG A 499 -12.10 -20.18 -11.83
N CYS A 500 -12.86 -19.23 -11.27
CA CYS A 500 -13.97 -18.58 -11.98
C CYS A 500 -13.49 -17.78 -13.19
N LEU A 501 -12.38 -17.04 -13.08
CA LEU A 501 -11.79 -16.32 -14.22
C LEU A 501 -11.28 -17.28 -15.31
N ASN A 502 -10.76 -18.44 -14.91
CA ASN A 502 -10.36 -19.50 -15.84
C ASN A 502 -11.59 -20.06 -16.60
N LEU A 503 -12.70 -20.31 -15.90
CA LEU A 503 -13.96 -20.74 -16.52
C LEU A 503 -14.56 -19.70 -17.47
N LEU A 504 -14.32 -18.40 -17.22
CA LEU A 504 -14.76 -17.30 -18.08
C LEU A 504 -13.78 -17.00 -19.24
N GLY A 505 -12.70 -17.77 -19.40
CA GLY A 505 -11.74 -17.63 -20.51
C GLY A 505 -10.72 -16.50 -20.36
N PHE A 506 -10.59 -15.90 -19.17
CA PHE A 506 -9.65 -14.80 -18.92
C PHE A 506 -8.27 -15.31 -18.46
N HIS A 507 -7.55 -16.03 -19.32
CA HIS A 507 -6.21 -16.56 -19.00
C HIS A 507 -5.14 -15.48 -18.73
N GLN A 508 -5.31 -14.26 -19.26
CA GLN A 508 -4.32 -13.18 -19.08
C GLN A 508 -4.31 -12.57 -17.67
N TYR A 509 -5.33 -12.86 -16.85
CA TYR A 509 -5.44 -12.36 -15.47
C TYR A 509 -5.08 -13.43 -14.42
N ILE A 510 -4.54 -14.58 -14.84
CA ILE A 510 -4.07 -15.64 -13.93
C ILE A 510 -3.07 -15.03 -12.93
N THR A 511 -3.40 -15.20 -11.65
CA THR A 511 -2.61 -14.77 -10.50
C THR A 511 -1.25 -15.51 -10.52
N ASP A 512 -0.20 -14.95 -9.91
CA ASP A 512 1.16 -15.56 -9.80
C ASP A 512 1.21 -16.92 -9.06
N ASP A 513 0.05 -17.53 -8.79
CA ASP A 513 -0.12 -18.65 -7.90
C ASP A 513 -0.07 -20.00 -8.64
N GLU A 514 -0.40 -20.03 -9.93
CA GLU A 514 -0.20 -21.22 -10.76
C GLU A 514 1.15 -21.13 -11.46
N ILE A 515 2.20 -21.44 -10.69
CA ILE A 515 3.56 -21.56 -11.19
C ILE A 515 3.58 -22.68 -12.24
N THR A 516 3.61 -22.33 -13.53
CA THR A 516 3.73 -23.30 -14.61
C THR A 516 5.15 -23.86 -14.68
N SER A 517 5.27 -25.17 -14.89
CA SER A 517 6.57 -25.85 -15.04
C SER A 517 7.41 -25.21 -16.14
N ASP A 518 6.76 -24.86 -17.24
CA ASP A 518 7.43 -24.40 -18.46
C ASP A 518 8.13 -23.06 -18.25
N LEU A 519 7.44 -22.10 -17.60
CA LEU A 519 8.03 -20.80 -17.25
C LEU A 519 9.10 -20.91 -16.16
N VAL A 520 9.00 -21.90 -15.27
CA VAL A 520 10.05 -22.18 -14.28
C VAL A 520 11.30 -22.71 -14.97
N ASP A 521 11.15 -23.63 -15.92
CA ASP A 521 12.29 -24.22 -16.63
C ASP A 521 12.96 -23.22 -17.57
N GLU A 522 12.18 -22.39 -18.26
CA GLU A 522 12.70 -21.23 -19.01
C GLU A 522 13.50 -20.28 -18.09
N GLY A 523 12.96 -19.97 -16.91
CA GLY A 523 13.63 -19.14 -15.90
C GLY A 523 14.96 -19.71 -15.42
N LYS A 524 15.05 -21.03 -15.23
CA LYS A 524 16.30 -21.71 -14.88
C LYS A 524 17.34 -21.55 -15.98
N ASP A 525 16.94 -21.75 -17.23
CA ASP A 525 17.84 -21.62 -18.37
C ASP A 525 18.34 -20.18 -18.56
N LEU A 526 17.47 -19.19 -18.37
CA LEU A 526 17.86 -17.77 -18.38
C LEU A 526 18.90 -17.44 -17.31
N ILE A 527 18.79 -18.01 -16.11
CA ILE A 527 19.78 -17.82 -15.05
C ILE A 527 21.09 -18.51 -15.38
N ARG A 528 21.07 -19.73 -15.91
CA ARG A 528 22.28 -20.43 -16.37
C ARG A 528 23.03 -19.60 -17.40
N ARG A 529 22.32 -19.01 -18.38
CA ARG A 529 22.89 -18.07 -19.36
C ARG A 529 23.36 -16.77 -18.72
N GLY A 530 22.58 -16.22 -17.79
CA GLY A 530 22.91 -14.99 -17.07
C GLY A 530 24.21 -15.09 -16.26
N LYS A 531 24.58 -16.30 -15.79
CA LYS A 531 25.87 -16.54 -15.12
C LYS A 531 27.09 -16.39 -16.03
N LEU A 532 26.93 -16.54 -17.33
CA LEU A 532 28.02 -16.40 -18.30
C LEU A 532 28.27 -14.91 -18.66
N ASN A 533 27.23 -14.06 -18.59
CA ASN A 533 27.29 -12.65 -19.00
C ASN A 533 27.48 -11.65 -17.83
N ILE A 534 28.00 -12.13 -16.69
CA ILE A 534 28.13 -11.37 -15.44
C ILE A 534 29.02 -10.11 -15.54
N PRO A 535 30.17 -10.12 -16.26
CA PRO A 535 31.01 -8.92 -16.37
C PRO A 535 30.25 -7.73 -16.97
N GLN A 536 29.36 -8.00 -17.93
CA GLN A 536 28.52 -6.98 -18.56
C GLN A 536 27.43 -6.47 -17.59
N LEU A 537 26.78 -7.36 -16.82
CA LEU A 537 25.75 -6.98 -15.83
C LEU A 537 26.28 -6.02 -14.75
N PHE A 538 27.50 -6.23 -14.23
CA PHE A 538 28.13 -5.31 -13.28
C PHE A 538 28.56 -3.99 -13.93
N HIS A 539 29.08 -4.03 -15.16
CA HIS A 539 29.43 -2.83 -15.92
C HIS A 539 28.19 -1.95 -16.19
N TYR A 540 27.06 -2.54 -16.60
CA TYR A 540 25.81 -1.81 -16.81
C TYR A 540 25.23 -1.23 -15.51
N SER A 541 25.32 -1.96 -14.38
CA SER A 541 24.84 -1.47 -13.07
C SER A 541 25.64 -0.25 -12.58
N ASN A 542 26.96 -0.28 -12.73
CA ASN A 542 27.85 0.83 -12.36
C ASN A 542 27.73 2.03 -13.33
N LEU A 543 27.63 1.78 -14.63
CA LEU A 543 27.43 2.84 -15.64
C LEU A 543 26.09 3.56 -15.41
N PHE A 544 25.03 2.84 -15.06
CA PHE A 544 23.73 3.45 -14.74
C PHE A 544 23.76 4.27 -13.46
N CYS A 545 24.51 3.86 -12.42
CA CYS A 545 24.73 4.70 -11.23
C CYS A 545 25.47 5.99 -11.58
N HIS A 546 26.44 5.94 -12.49
CA HIS A 546 27.20 7.11 -12.94
C HIS A 546 26.38 8.06 -13.84
N PHE A 547 25.47 7.53 -14.66
CA PHE A 547 24.51 8.32 -15.43
C PHE A 547 23.39 8.94 -14.57
N ARG A 548 23.16 8.41 -13.36
CA ARG A 548 22.15 8.92 -12.40
C ARG A 548 22.56 10.24 -11.74
N THR A 549 23.86 10.57 -11.71
CA THR A 549 24.41 11.77 -11.05
C THR A 549 24.67 12.94 -11.99
N SER A 550 24.63 12.76 -13.32
CA SER A 550 24.96 13.81 -14.28
C SER A 550 23.71 14.52 -14.86
N PRO A 551 23.56 15.86 -14.77
CA PRO A 551 22.40 16.62 -15.24
C PRO A 551 22.20 16.68 -16.78
N GLY A 552 22.87 15.83 -17.56
CA GLY A 552 22.85 15.85 -19.04
C GLY A 552 22.69 14.49 -19.72
N GLY A 553 22.53 13.39 -18.97
CA GLY A 553 22.63 12.01 -19.48
C GLY A 553 21.64 11.59 -20.58
N TYR A 554 20.54 12.33 -20.77
CA TYR A 554 19.55 12.01 -21.81
C TYR A 554 20.01 12.34 -23.24
N ARG A 555 20.98 13.24 -23.44
CA ARG A 555 21.53 13.55 -24.78
C ARG A 555 22.52 12.51 -25.30
N SER A 556 23.07 11.64 -24.42
CA SER A 556 24.06 10.64 -24.82
C SER A 556 23.43 9.32 -25.28
N ILE A 557 22.18 9.02 -24.88
CA ILE A 557 21.50 7.77 -25.28
C ILE A 557 21.27 7.73 -26.80
N SER A 558 21.10 8.89 -27.45
CA SER A 558 21.00 8.99 -28.91
C SER A 558 22.33 8.80 -29.63
N HIS A 559 23.48 9.00 -28.98
CA HIS A 559 24.80 8.83 -29.61
C HIS A 559 25.41 7.45 -29.32
N SER A 560 25.14 6.86 -28.15
CA SER A 560 25.76 5.59 -27.75
C SER A 560 25.08 4.33 -28.31
N ARG A 561 23.85 4.43 -28.85
CA ARG A 561 23.17 3.32 -29.55
C ARG A 561 23.40 3.31 -31.07
N VAL A 562 23.85 4.42 -31.66
CA VAL A 562 24.11 4.50 -33.11
C VAL A 562 25.37 3.70 -33.48
N ASN A 563 26.35 3.59 -32.58
CA ASN A 563 27.62 2.91 -32.89
C ASN A 563 27.66 1.42 -32.53
N ILE A 564 26.54 0.78 -32.19
CA ILE A 564 26.51 -0.67 -31.87
C ILE A 564 26.02 -1.51 -33.07
N PHE A 565 25.53 -0.86 -34.14
CA PHE A 565 25.08 -1.53 -35.37
C PHE A 565 26.02 -1.35 -36.57
N ASP A 566 27.20 -0.74 -36.39
CA ASP A 566 28.15 -0.46 -37.48
C ASP A 566 29.39 -1.39 -37.53
N ASP A 567 29.45 -2.45 -36.71
CA ASP A 567 30.49 -3.48 -36.84
C ASP A 567 29.88 -4.85 -37.14
N SER A 568 29.53 -5.04 -38.41
CA SER A 568 29.40 -6.35 -39.07
C SER A 568 29.88 -6.25 -40.51
#